data_AF-A0A239GNG9-F1
#
_entry.id   AF-A0A239GNG9-F1
#
_cell.length_a   1.000
_cell.length_b   1.000
_cell.length_c   1.000
_cell.angle_alpha   90.00
_cell.angle_beta   90.00
_cell.angle_gamma   90.00
#
_symmetry.space_group_name_H-M   'P 1'
#
loop_
_entity.id
_entity.type
_entity.pdbx_description
1 polymer ?
#
loop_
_entity_poly.entity_id
_entity_poly.type
_entity_poly.pdbx_seq_one_letter_code
_entity_poly.pdbx_strand_id
1 'polypeptide(L)'
;MGAAFWCLVSPLEAVADVTQLDDRTIRITGEFDARLVDEFRAVVARTPNVATVELHSLGGRVYSGLEIARIINDLRLNTWITAGSECHSACSIAFLAGELRLADGLLGVHQVSGVNDDSLTQSVISDVFDALRQFGTPDALVSRMLRTPPDDIYVFSTDELEDLGINRRSGDVSTEDLHHLQVLTSTLNRDWLTGTFLNTHTLKPFFSMESRSLDPVFRIVYYPHSGVSFGEVIWENREFPPGQTDLTLVFERRGEEPVWARIRADVERNGYAFDLPADGASGLETFFAAFAYAHEFGVEDFAGRTIVDYSLAGSLRATEQFMTLLRQR
;
A
#
# COMPACT_ATOMS: atom_id res chain seq x y z
N MET A 1 33.00 28.38 -65.11
CA MET A 1 31.63 28.52 -64.57
C MET A 1 31.11 27.12 -64.28
N GLY A 2 31.27 26.63 -63.05
CA GLY A 2 30.74 25.33 -62.63
C GLY A 2 30.01 25.54 -61.32
N ALA A 3 28.69 25.45 -61.35
CA ALA A 3 27.85 25.62 -60.17
C ALA A 3 27.95 24.35 -59.30
N ALA A 4 28.43 24.52 -58.07
CA ALA A 4 28.36 23.49 -57.05
C ALA A 4 26.90 23.38 -56.57
N PHE A 5 26.27 22.24 -56.83
CA PHE A 5 25.01 21.85 -56.19
C PHE A 5 25.30 21.50 -54.73
N TRP A 6 24.88 22.37 -53.82
CA TRP A 6 24.85 22.07 -52.40
C TRP A 6 23.60 21.24 -52.13
N CYS A 7 23.76 19.94 -51.87
CA CYS A 7 22.71 19.14 -51.25
C CYS A 7 22.45 19.70 -49.85
N LEU A 8 21.32 20.36 -49.67
CA LEU A 8 20.74 20.63 -48.35
C LEU A 8 20.31 19.29 -47.76
N VAL A 9 21.20 18.67 -46.98
CA VAL A 9 20.81 17.61 -46.05
C VAL A 9 20.04 18.32 -44.96
N SER A 10 18.72 18.12 -44.94
CA SER A 10 17.88 18.59 -43.83
C SER A 10 18.41 17.95 -42.54
N PRO A 11 18.54 18.68 -41.42
CA PRO A 11 18.88 18.04 -40.16
C PRO A 11 17.82 16.97 -39.88
N LEU A 12 18.25 15.75 -39.55
CA LEU A 12 17.36 14.75 -38.98
C LEU A 12 16.65 15.44 -37.80
N GLU A 13 15.33 15.60 -37.88
CA GLU A 13 14.54 15.96 -36.71
C GLU A 13 14.87 14.92 -35.63
N ALA A 14 15.38 15.39 -34.49
CA ALA A 14 15.60 14.51 -33.35
C ALA A 14 14.25 13.86 -33.02
N VAL A 15 14.21 12.53 -33.01
CA VAL A 15 13.01 11.80 -32.62
C VAL A 15 12.73 12.18 -31.16
N ALA A 16 11.57 12.79 -30.90
CA ALA A 16 11.20 13.21 -29.57
C ALA A 16 11.05 11.99 -28.66
N ASP A 17 11.62 12.07 -27.47
CA ASP A 17 11.58 10.98 -26.50
C ASP A 17 10.21 10.92 -25.81
N VAL A 18 9.44 12.03 -25.82
CA VAL A 18 8.03 12.02 -25.40
C VAL A 18 7.11 12.44 -26.54
N THR A 19 6.28 11.51 -26.98
CA THR A 19 5.35 11.70 -28.10
C THR A 19 3.90 11.55 -27.65
N GLN A 20 3.05 12.52 -27.94
CA GLN A 20 1.60 12.37 -27.79
C GLN A 20 1.08 11.52 -28.97
N LEU A 21 0.47 10.36 -28.67
CA LEU A 21 -0.07 9.47 -29.68
C LEU A 21 -1.50 9.87 -30.09
N ASP A 22 -2.29 10.27 -29.10
CA ASP A 22 -3.67 10.74 -29.24
C ASP A 22 -4.03 11.70 -28.09
N ASP A 23 -5.30 12.05 -27.92
CA ASP A 23 -5.76 12.99 -26.90
C ASP A 23 -5.67 12.45 -25.46
N ARG A 24 -5.45 11.14 -25.29
CA ARG A 24 -5.44 10.43 -24.00
C ARG A 24 -4.12 9.71 -23.72
N THR A 25 -3.26 9.51 -24.71
CA THR A 25 -2.10 8.65 -24.62
C THR A 25 -0.82 9.39 -24.98
N ILE A 26 0.15 9.34 -24.06
CA ILE A 26 1.51 9.81 -24.27
C ILE A 26 2.44 8.60 -24.24
N ARG A 27 3.42 8.55 -25.13
CA ARG A 27 4.48 7.54 -25.12
C ARG A 27 5.80 8.16 -24.70
N ILE A 28 6.47 7.50 -23.78
CA ILE A 28 7.86 7.76 -23.42
C ILE A 28 8.74 6.69 -24.09
N THR A 29 9.70 7.17 -24.87
CA THR A 29 10.81 6.43 -25.46
C THR A 29 12.12 7.04 -25.00
N GLY A 30 13.22 6.30 -25.03
CA GLY A 30 14.56 6.85 -24.76
C GLY A 30 14.99 6.79 -23.29
N GLU A 31 16.12 7.43 -22.96
CA GLU A 31 16.77 7.33 -21.66
C GLU A 31 16.12 8.24 -20.61
N PHE A 32 15.97 7.75 -19.38
CA PHE A 32 15.48 8.53 -18.25
C PHE A 32 16.55 9.54 -17.76
N ASP A 33 16.58 10.71 -18.38
CA ASP A 33 17.43 11.84 -17.99
C ASP A 33 16.60 13.07 -17.59
N ALA A 34 17.27 14.18 -17.26
CA ALA A 34 16.58 15.42 -16.88
C ALA A 34 15.78 16.05 -18.05
N ARG A 35 16.25 15.88 -19.30
CA ARG A 35 15.56 16.39 -20.47
C ARG A 35 14.25 15.64 -20.70
N LEU A 36 14.24 14.32 -20.51
CA LEU A 36 13.04 13.51 -20.61
C LEU A 36 11.97 13.97 -19.61
N VAL A 37 12.36 14.27 -18.37
CA VAL A 37 11.43 14.80 -17.36
C VAL A 37 10.78 16.10 -17.82
N ASP A 38 11.59 17.04 -18.35
CA ASP A 38 11.10 18.33 -18.82
C ASP A 38 10.21 18.20 -20.06
N GLU A 39 10.58 17.33 -21.01
CA GLU A 39 9.73 16.98 -22.14
C GLU A 39 8.40 16.38 -21.66
N PHE A 40 8.42 15.41 -20.75
CA PHE A 40 7.22 14.76 -20.22
C PHE A 40 6.27 15.75 -19.57
N ARG A 41 6.79 16.64 -18.72
CA ARG A 41 6.01 17.74 -18.12
C ARG A 41 5.35 18.61 -19.18
N ALA A 42 6.12 19.02 -20.19
CA ALA A 42 5.61 19.86 -21.26
C ALA A 42 4.55 19.15 -22.11
N VAL A 43 4.63 17.83 -22.30
CA VAL A 43 3.63 17.04 -23.06
C VAL A 43 2.36 16.85 -22.24
N VAL A 44 2.50 16.50 -20.97
CA VAL A 44 1.36 16.36 -20.05
C VAL A 44 0.59 17.68 -19.94
N ALA A 45 1.30 18.81 -19.76
CA ALA A 45 0.67 20.13 -19.63
C ALA A 45 -0.14 20.56 -20.87
N ARG A 46 0.20 20.06 -22.06
CA ARG A 46 -0.52 20.36 -23.32
C ARG A 46 -1.53 19.27 -23.71
N THR A 47 -1.63 18.20 -22.94
CA THR A 47 -2.54 17.06 -23.19
C THR A 47 -3.57 16.98 -22.05
N PRO A 48 -4.60 17.84 -22.03
CA PRO A 48 -5.48 17.99 -20.87
C PRO A 48 -6.32 16.74 -20.54
N ASN A 49 -6.49 15.82 -21.50
CA ASN A 49 -7.26 14.59 -21.34
C ASN A 49 -6.36 13.35 -21.20
N VAL A 50 -5.05 13.53 -20.98
CA VAL A 50 -4.11 12.42 -20.81
C VAL A 50 -4.61 11.50 -19.69
N ALA A 51 -4.58 10.21 -19.98
CA ALA A 51 -5.00 9.15 -19.08
C ALA A 51 -4.01 7.99 -19.06
N THR A 52 -3.20 7.82 -20.10
CA THR A 52 -2.28 6.68 -20.21
C THR A 52 -0.89 7.13 -20.65
N VAL A 53 0.13 6.57 -20.01
CA VAL A 53 1.53 6.67 -20.40
C VAL A 53 2.01 5.32 -20.90
N GLU A 54 2.30 5.24 -22.19
CA GLU A 54 2.98 4.09 -22.76
C GLU A 54 4.49 4.19 -22.55
N LEU A 55 5.11 3.08 -22.14
CA LEU A 55 6.51 3.06 -21.71
C LEU A 55 7.34 2.11 -22.56
N HIS A 56 8.40 2.64 -23.17
CA HIS A 56 9.41 1.87 -23.86
C HIS A 56 10.82 2.43 -23.60
N SER A 57 11.53 1.89 -22.63
CA SER A 57 12.85 2.40 -22.23
C SER A 57 13.67 1.37 -21.45
N LEU A 58 14.98 1.37 -21.68
CA LEU A 58 15.95 0.60 -20.88
C LEU A 58 16.22 1.23 -19.50
N GLY A 59 15.65 2.40 -19.21
CA GLY A 59 15.82 3.14 -17.96
C GLY A 59 16.79 4.31 -18.09
N GLY A 60 17.55 4.58 -17.01
CA GLY A 60 18.40 5.75 -16.89
C GLY A 60 18.59 6.16 -15.43
N ARG A 61 18.55 7.46 -15.15
CA ARG A 61 18.75 8.02 -13.81
C ARG A 61 17.55 7.74 -12.91
N VAL A 62 17.82 7.18 -11.74
CA VAL A 62 16.79 6.83 -10.74
C VAL A 62 15.92 8.02 -10.33
N TYR A 63 16.52 9.18 -10.06
CA TYR A 63 15.75 10.37 -9.68
C TYR A 63 14.86 10.90 -10.81
N SER A 64 15.28 10.78 -12.07
CA SER A 64 14.42 11.10 -13.23
C SER A 64 13.24 10.12 -13.31
N GLY A 65 13.49 8.84 -13.05
CA GLY A 65 12.44 7.81 -12.90
C GLY A 65 11.43 8.14 -11.80
N LEU A 66 11.92 8.48 -10.60
CA LEU A 66 11.07 8.88 -9.47
C LEU A 66 10.27 10.16 -9.75
N GLU A 67 10.84 11.09 -10.50
CA GLU A 67 10.17 12.35 -10.84
C GLU A 67 9.03 12.15 -11.86
N ILE A 68 9.26 11.33 -12.89
CA ILE A 68 8.22 10.90 -13.83
C ILE A 68 7.15 10.07 -13.10
N ALA A 69 7.57 9.12 -12.25
CA ALA A 69 6.67 8.30 -11.44
C ALA A 69 5.74 9.16 -10.56
N ARG A 70 6.29 10.20 -9.91
CA ARG A 70 5.49 11.13 -9.10
C ARG A 70 4.45 11.86 -9.94
N ILE A 71 4.81 12.34 -11.13
CA ILE A 71 3.84 13.00 -12.04
C ILE A 71 2.73 12.03 -12.45
N ILE A 72 3.08 10.79 -12.79
CA ILE A 72 2.11 9.73 -13.14
C ILE A 72 1.15 9.49 -11.98
N ASN A 73 1.68 9.30 -10.76
CA ASN A 73 0.88 9.02 -9.57
C ASN A 73 -0.01 10.22 -9.16
N ASP A 74 0.55 11.44 -9.13
CA ASP A 74 -0.18 12.65 -8.73
C ASP A 74 -1.36 12.96 -9.65
N LEU A 75 -1.21 12.64 -10.94
CA LEU A 75 -2.25 12.80 -11.95
C LEU A 75 -3.12 11.54 -12.14
N ARG A 76 -2.84 10.47 -11.40
CA ARG A 76 -3.51 9.16 -11.51
C ARG A 76 -3.55 8.64 -12.94
N LEU A 77 -2.43 8.73 -13.65
CA LEU A 77 -2.33 8.20 -15.00
C LEU A 77 -2.17 6.68 -14.96
N ASN A 78 -2.65 6.01 -16.00
CA ASN A 78 -2.39 4.60 -16.23
C ASN A 78 -1.03 4.41 -16.91
N THR A 79 -0.42 3.25 -16.74
CA THR A 79 0.83 2.90 -17.42
C THR A 79 0.65 1.64 -18.25
N TRP A 80 1.27 1.61 -19.42
CA TRP A 80 1.19 0.47 -20.32
C TRP A 80 2.53 0.18 -20.98
N ILE A 81 3.00 -1.06 -20.89
CA ILE A 81 4.11 -1.57 -21.69
C ILE A 81 3.47 -2.40 -22.79
N THR A 82 3.40 -1.85 -24.00
CA THR A 82 2.78 -2.51 -25.15
C THR A 82 3.57 -3.75 -25.57
N ALA A 83 2.91 -4.70 -26.24
CA ALA A 83 3.58 -5.87 -26.80
C ALA A 83 4.74 -5.46 -27.73
N GLY A 84 5.91 -6.08 -27.55
CA GLY A 84 7.14 -5.76 -28.28
C GLY A 84 7.92 -4.56 -27.73
N SER A 85 7.42 -3.89 -26.69
CA SER A 85 8.15 -2.89 -25.93
C SER A 85 8.78 -3.49 -24.66
N GLU A 86 9.71 -2.75 -24.09
CA GLU A 86 10.42 -3.12 -22.87
C GLU A 86 10.57 -1.89 -21.96
N CYS A 87 10.50 -2.11 -20.65
CA CYS A 87 10.62 -1.10 -19.62
C CYS A 87 11.47 -1.64 -18.47
N HIS A 88 12.69 -1.15 -18.37
CA HIS A 88 13.70 -1.66 -17.44
C HIS A 88 14.21 -0.59 -16.49
N SER A 89 14.73 -1.02 -15.33
CA SER A 89 15.46 -0.14 -14.40
C SER A 89 14.59 1.06 -13.98
N ALA A 90 15.07 2.31 -14.13
CA ALA A 90 14.31 3.51 -13.81
C ALA A 90 12.94 3.61 -14.51
N CYS A 91 12.78 3.02 -15.71
CA CYS A 91 11.48 2.95 -16.39
C CYS A 91 10.47 2.15 -15.56
N SER A 92 10.91 1.04 -14.94
CA SER A 92 10.02 0.19 -14.12
C SER A 92 9.42 0.95 -12.93
N ILE A 93 10.15 1.91 -12.37
CA ILE A 93 9.66 2.78 -11.29
C ILE A 93 8.50 3.65 -11.80
N ALA A 94 8.64 4.22 -13.00
CA ALA A 94 7.56 4.99 -13.63
C ALA A 94 6.35 4.11 -13.98
N PHE A 95 6.57 2.89 -14.48
CA PHE A 95 5.50 1.92 -14.73
C PHE A 95 4.68 1.62 -13.46
N LEU A 96 5.37 1.37 -12.35
CA LEU A 96 4.71 0.95 -11.11
C LEU A 96 3.84 2.04 -10.48
N ALA A 97 4.06 3.31 -10.81
CA ALA A 97 3.29 4.45 -10.33
C ALA A 97 1.90 4.60 -10.98
N GLY A 98 1.57 3.80 -11.99
CA GLY A 98 0.27 3.85 -12.66
C GLY A 98 -0.90 3.45 -11.75
N GLU A 99 -2.02 4.16 -11.83
CA GLU A 99 -3.26 3.80 -11.12
C GLU A 99 -3.76 2.43 -11.61
N LEU A 100 -3.92 2.30 -12.93
CA LEU A 100 -3.93 1.02 -13.64
C LEU A 100 -2.58 0.82 -14.32
N ARG A 101 -2.13 -0.42 -14.37
CA ARG A 101 -0.84 -0.75 -15.00
C ARG A 101 -0.91 -2.09 -15.69
N LEU A 102 -0.48 -2.15 -16.94
CA LEU A 102 -0.49 -3.36 -17.75
C LEU A 102 0.85 -3.55 -18.45
N ALA A 103 1.43 -4.73 -18.34
CA ALA A 103 2.64 -5.10 -19.05
C ALA A 103 2.34 -6.26 -20.03
N ASP A 104 2.09 -5.91 -21.29
CA ASP A 104 2.05 -6.87 -22.40
C ASP A 104 3.44 -7.08 -23.04
N GLY A 105 4.36 -6.14 -22.80
CA GLY A 105 5.78 -6.22 -23.12
C GLY A 105 6.63 -6.61 -21.90
N LEU A 106 7.94 -6.36 -21.99
CA LEU A 106 8.90 -6.80 -20.98
C LEU A 106 9.04 -5.79 -19.84
N LEU A 107 8.67 -6.17 -18.61
CA LEU A 107 8.99 -5.42 -17.40
C LEU A 107 10.21 -6.04 -16.72
N GLY A 108 11.26 -5.24 -16.51
CA GLY A 108 12.49 -5.73 -15.86
C GLY A 108 13.01 -4.83 -14.76
N VAL A 109 13.53 -5.45 -13.70
CA VAL A 109 13.99 -4.77 -12.48
C VAL A 109 15.39 -5.23 -12.09
N HIS A 110 16.14 -4.31 -11.48
CA HIS A 110 17.41 -4.58 -10.82
C HIS A 110 17.68 -3.56 -9.72
N GLN A 111 18.68 -3.82 -8.87
CA GLN A 111 19.01 -2.92 -7.79
C GLN A 111 19.63 -1.62 -8.31
N VAL A 112 19.39 -0.52 -7.59
CA VAL A 112 20.00 0.78 -7.91
C VAL A 112 21.53 0.70 -7.79
N SER A 113 22.23 1.32 -8.74
CA SER A 113 23.69 1.44 -8.75
C SER A 113 24.15 2.80 -9.30
N GLY A 114 25.46 3.00 -9.43
CA GLY A 114 26.04 4.21 -10.03
C GLY A 114 26.26 5.37 -9.06
N VAL A 115 26.11 5.14 -7.75
CA VAL A 115 26.44 6.10 -6.69
C VAL A 115 27.73 5.61 -6.01
N ASN A 116 28.82 6.37 -6.12
CA ASN A 116 30.14 5.98 -5.58
C ASN A 116 30.31 6.31 -4.08
N ASP A 117 29.22 6.26 -3.32
CA ASP A 117 29.16 6.53 -1.89
C ASP A 117 28.05 5.65 -1.27
N ASP A 118 28.43 4.83 -0.30
CA ASP A 118 27.52 3.85 0.32
C ASP A 118 26.35 4.53 1.05
N SER A 119 26.58 5.69 1.68
CA SER A 119 25.55 6.42 2.42
C SER A 119 24.52 7.07 1.49
N LEU A 120 24.98 7.61 0.36
CA LEU A 120 24.12 8.14 -0.69
C LEU A 120 23.36 7.02 -1.39
N THR A 121 23.99 5.85 -1.58
CA THR A 121 23.34 4.66 -2.15
C THR A 121 22.17 4.20 -1.27
N GLN A 122 22.37 4.12 0.05
CA GLN A 122 21.30 3.75 0.99
C GLN A 122 20.14 4.75 0.97
N SER A 123 20.45 6.04 0.84
CA SER A 123 19.41 7.09 0.75
C SER A 123 18.57 6.93 -0.52
N VAL A 124 19.21 6.68 -1.67
CA VAL A 124 18.49 6.45 -2.93
C VAL A 124 17.64 5.19 -2.87
N ILE A 125 18.16 4.11 -2.27
CA ILE A 125 17.39 2.87 -2.07
C ILE A 125 16.17 3.14 -1.19
N SER A 126 16.30 3.93 -0.12
CA SER A 126 15.18 4.33 0.73
C SER A 126 14.12 5.09 -0.06
N ASP A 127 14.53 6.09 -0.85
CA ASP A 127 13.60 6.89 -1.65
C ASP A 127 12.84 6.04 -2.67
N VAL A 128 13.53 5.09 -3.31
CA VAL A 128 12.90 4.13 -4.23
C VAL A 128 11.94 3.22 -3.47
N PHE A 129 12.34 2.68 -2.33
CA PHE A 129 11.50 1.80 -1.52
C PHE A 129 10.21 2.50 -1.06
N ASP A 130 10.32 3.73 -0.58
CA ASP A 130 9.18 4.54 -0.14
C ASP A 130 8.22 4.82 -1.31
N ALA A 131 8.74 5.17 -2.48
CA ALA A 131 7.93 5.36 -3.68
C ALA A 131 7.22 4.06 -4.10
N LEU A 132 7.94 2.94 -4.17
CA LEU A 132 7.34 1.65 -4.52
C LEU A 132 6.24 1.23 -3.54
N ARG A 133 6.45 1.46 -2.25
CA ARG A 133 5.43 1.26 -1.22
C ARG A 133 4.22 2.16 -1.42
N GLN A 134 4.43 3.45 -1.71
CA GLN A 134 3.34 4.40 -1.99
C GLN A 134 2.50 3.95 -3.19
N PHE A 135 3.12 3.34 -4.19
CA PHE A 135 2.42 2.82 -5.38
C PHE A 135 1.74 1.45 -5.15
N GLY A 136 1.80 0.90 -3.93
CA GLY A 136 1.25 -0.42 -3.60
C GLY A 136 2.00 -1.57 -4.29
N THR A 137 3.28 -1.39 -4.59
CA THR A 137 4.08 -2.40 -5.29
C THR A 137 4.19 -3.69 -4.45
N PRO A 138 3.97 -4.88 -5.04
CA PRO A 138 4.09 -6.14 -4.31
C PRO A 138 5.49 -6.36 -3.72
N ASP A 139 5.56 -6.79 -2.45
CA ASP A 139 6.83 -7.06 -1.74
C ASP A 139 7.72 -8.05 -2.51
N ALA A 140 7.11 -9.01 -3.21
CA ALA A 140 7.82 -9.96 -4.06
C ALA A 140 8.58 -9.25 -5.20
N LEU A 141 7.98 -8.25 -5.86
CA LEU A 141 8.66 -7.45 -6.89
C LEU A 141 9.79 -6.64 -6.27
N VAL A 142 9.54 -5.95 -5.15
CA VAL A 142 10.57 -5.16 -4.45
C VAL A 142 11.75 -6.05 -4.08
N SER A 143 11.48 -7.26 -3.56
CA SER A 143 12.52 -8.22 -3.23
C SER A 143 13.28 -8.72 -4.46
N ARG A 144 12.63 -8.90 -5.62
CA ARG A 144 13.32 -9.26 -6.87
C ARG A 144 14.24 -8.12 -7.30
N MET A 145 13.72 -6.89 -7.34
CA MET A 145 14.50 -5.69 -7.68
C MET A 145 15.77 -5.59 -6.83
N LEU A 146 15.66 -5.65 -5.51
CA LEU A 146 16.80 -5.48 -4.60
C LEU A 146 17.81 -6.64 -4.63
N ARG A 147 17.40 -7.84 -5.08
CA ARG A 147 18.29 -9.02 -5.14
C ARG A 147 18.98 -9.20 -6.49
N THR A 148 18.46 -8.58 -7.55
CA THR A 148 19.06 -8.66 -8.88
C THR A 148 20.28 -7.74 -8.97
N PRO A 149 21.47 -8.26 -9.34
CA PRO A 149 22.69 -7.48 -9.54
C PRO A 149 22.50 -6.30 -10.51
N PRO A 150 23.25 -5.20 -10.38
CA PRO A 150 23.08 -4.05 -11.27
C PRO A 150 23.48 -4.30 -12.73
N ASP A 151 24.29 -5.33 -12.97
CA ASP A 151 24.74 -5.80 -14.28
C ASP A 151 23.84 -6.90 -14.86
N ASP A 152 22.70 -7.18 -14.23
CA ASP A 152 21.69 -8.15 -14.65
C ASP A 152 20.28 -7.52 -14.62
N ILE A 153 19.30 -8.16 -15.26
CA ILE A 153 17.90 -7.73 -15.28
C ILE A 153 16.99 -8.92 -15.01
N TYR A 154 16.18 -8.83 -13.95
CA TYR A 154 15.10 -9.78 -13.73
C TYR A 154 13.88 -9.32 -14.52
N VAL A 155 13.55 -10.06 -15.58
CA VAL A 155 12.35 -9.82 -16.39
C VAL A 155 11.23 -10.73 -15.89
N PHE A 156 10.09 -10.14 -15.54
CA PHE A 156 8.92 -10.91 -15.10
C PHE A 156 8.26 -11.62 -16.28
N SER A 157 7.86 -12.87 -16.05
CA SER A 157 6.98 -13.59 -16.99
C SER A 157 5.55 -13.07 -16.90
N THR A 158 4.74 -13.33 -17.93
CA THR A 158 3.31 -12.98 -17.95
C THR A 158 2.57 -13.58 -16.74
N ASP A 159 2.85 -14.83 -16.38
CA ASP A 159 2.23 -15.47 -15.21
C ASP A 159 2.61 -14.75 -13.91
N GLU A 160 3.88 -14.35 -13.73
CA GLU A 160 4.30 -13.59 -12.55
C GLU A 160 3.67 -12.19 -12.50
N LEU A 161 3.48 -11.55 -13.65
CA LEU A 161 2.84 -10.23 -13.71
C LEU A 161 1.39 -10.28 -13.20
N GLU A 162 0.68 -11.39 -13.46
CA GLU A 162 -0.67 -11.62 -12.97
C GLU A 162 -0.68 -12.14 -11.52
N ASP A 163 0.06 -13.20 -11.22
CA ASP A 163 0.06 -13.89 -9.92
C ASP A 163 0.51 -12.99 -8.76
N LEU A 164 1.39 -12.03 -9.04
CA LEU A 164 1.90 -11.10 -8.04
C LEU A 164 1.06 -9.82 -7.91
N GLY A 165 0.01 -9.61 -8.71
CA GLY A 165 -0.71 -8.33 -8.75
C GLY A 165 0.17 -7.18 -9.28
N ILE A 166 1.07 -7.48 -10.22
CA ILE A 166 1.83 -6.42 -10.87
C ILE A 166 0.95 -5.75 -11.92
N ASN A 167 0.20 -6.51 -12.71
CA ASN A 167 -0.83 -5.95 -13.58
C ASN A 167 -2.08 -5.57 -12.76
N ARG A 168 -2.60 -4.37 -12.98
CA ARG A 168 -3.84 -3.84 -12.37
C ARG A 168 -4.77 -3.31 -13.44
N ARG A 169 -5.97 -3.85 -13.53
CA ARG A 169 -7.02 -3.45 -14.49
C ARG A 169 -8.18 -2.78 -13.76
N SER A 170 -9.07 -2.11 -14.51
CA SER A 170 -10.20 -1.33 -13.98
C SER A 170 -11.25 -2.14 -13.18
N GLY A 171 -11.02 -3.42 -12.89
CA GLY A 171 -11.77 -4.24 -11.92
C GLY A 171 -10.94 -4.72 -10.72
N ASP A 172 -9.61 -4.60 -10.79
CA ASP A 172 -8.66 -4.98 -9.74
C ASP A 172 -8.43 -3.84 -8.74
N VAL A 173 -8.75 -2.59 -9.13
CA VAL A 173 -8.65 -1.37 -8.29
C VAL A 173 -9.77 -1.28 -7.24
N SER A 174 -10.21 -2.42 -6.74
CA SER A 174 -10.96 -2.50 -5.48
C SER A 174 -10.65 -3.78 -4.67
N THR A 175 -9.52 -4.43 -4.91
CA THR A 175 -9.14 -5.68 -4.21
C THR A 175 -7.67 -5.80 -3.80
N GLU A 176 -6.76 -4.91 -4.22
CA GLU A 176 -5.34 -5.01 -3.83
C GLU A 176 -5.02 -4.61 -2.38
N ASP A 177 -5.91 -3.93 -1.67
CA ASP A 177 -5.73 -3.74 -0.21
C ASP A 177 -5.99 -5.02 0.62
N LEU A 178 -6.37 -6.15 -0.01
CA LEU A 178 -6.78 -7.38 0.71
C LEU A 178 -5.92 -8.63 0.47
N HIS A 179 -4.91 -8.65 -0.41
CA HIS A 179 -4.17 -9.90 -0.68
C HIS A 179 -3.11 -10.30 0.37
N HIS A 180 -2.87 -9.48 1.38
CA HIS A 180 -2.10 -9.90 2.56
C HIS A 180 -2.99 -10.51 3.65
N LEU A 181 -4.31 -10.59 3.45
CA LEU A 181 -5.30 -10.97 4.46
C LEU A 181 -6.21 -12.10 3.98
N GLN A 182 -5.95 -13.32 4.44
CA GLN A 182 -6.89 -14.42 4.26
C GLN A 182 -8.03 -14.30 5.29
N VAL A 183 -9.27 -14.17 4.82
CA VAL A 183 -10.44 -14.21 5.70
C VAL A 183 -10.62 -15.64 6.23
N LEU A 184 -10.50 -15.84 7.54
CA LEU A 184 -10.80 -17.12 8.18
C LEU A 184 -12.29 -17.23 8.52
N THR A 185 -12.86 -16.15 9.03
CA THR A 185 -14.31 -16.01 9.21
C THR A 185 -14.69 -14.54 9.21
N SER A 186 -15.87 -14.21 8.71
CA SER A 186 -16.43 -12.88 8.82
C SER A 186 -17.95 -12.94 8.92
N THR A 187 -18.53 -11.90 9.52
CA THR A 187 -19.96 -11.67 9.62
C THR A 187 -20.21 -10.20 9.34
N LEU A 188 -21.05 -9.92 8.35
CA LEU A 188 -21.55 -8.59 8.08
C LEU A 188 -22.82 -8.37 8.91
N ASN A 189 -22.81 -7.37 9.79
CA ASN A 189 -23.97 -6.96 10.56
C ASN A 189 -24.24 -5.47 10.36
N ARG A 190 -25.29 -5.16 9.60
CA ARG A 190 -25.73 -3.79 9.23
C ARG A 190 -24.62 -2.92 8.64
N ASP A 191 -23.91 -2.19 9.48
CA ASP A 191 -22.91 -1.18 9.12
C ASP A 191 -21.47 -1.67 9.33
N TRP A 192 -21.31 -2.86 9.92
CA TRP A 192 -20.01 -3.37 10.35
C TRP A 192 -19.74 -4.77 9.79
N LEU A 193 -18.53 -4.97 9.27
CA LEU A 193 -17.97 -6.29 8.98
C LEU A 193 -17.05 -6.67 10.15
N THR A 194 -17.39 -7.73 10.86
CA THR A 194 -16.52 -8.28 11.92
C THR A 194 -15.91 -9.59 11.45
N GLY A 195 -14.60 -9.77 11.62
CA GLY A 195 -13.95 -10.97 11.14
C GLY A 195 -12.64 -11.30 11.83
N THR A 196 -12.22 -12.55 11.64
CA THR A 196 -10.90 -13.04 11.98
C THR A 196 -10.16 -13.33 10.70
N PHE A 197 -8.99 -12.74 10.58
CA PHE A 197 -8.19 -12.71 9.38
C PHE A 197 -6.82 -13.31 9.70
N LEU A 198 -6.20 -13.92 8.71
CA LEU A 198 -4.82 -14.39 8.76
C LEU A 198 -4.00 -13.48 7.87
N ASN A 199 -3.01 -12.80 8.45
CA ASN A 199 -2.00 -12.14 7.65
C ASN A 199 -1.20 -13.23 6.90
N THR A 200 -1.25 -13.26 5.57
CA THR A 200 -0.63 -14.30 4.73
C THR A 200 0.88 -14.21 4.69
N HIS A 201 1.47 -13.06 5.03
CA HIS A 201 2.92 -12.86 5.12
C HIS A 201 3.47 -13.35 6.46
N THR A 202 2.80 -13.02 7.57
CA THR A 202 3.29 -13.38 8.92
C THR A 202 2.67 -14.67 9.46
N LEU A 203 1.63 -15.18 8.79
CA LEU A 203 0.79 -16.28 9.27
C LEU A 203 0.25 -16.04 10.69
N LYS A 204 0.02 -14.76 11.04
CA LYS A 204 -0.52 -14.35 12.33
C LYS A 204 -1.99 -14.00 12.18
N PRO A 205 -2.86 -14.56 13.04
CA PRO A 205 -4.26 -14.15 13.03
C PRO A 205 -4.40 -12.78 13.69
N PHE A 206 -5.40 -12.02 13.27
CA PHE A 206 -5.90 -10.86 13.98
C PHE A 206 -7.42 -10.78 13.84
N PHE A 207 -8.04 -10.15 14.82
CA PHE A 207 -9.45 -9.81 14.79
C PHE A 207 -9.61 -8.38 14.28
N SER A 208 -10.59 -8.14 13.41
CA SER A 208 -10.89 -6.80 12.92
C SER A 208 -12.40 -6.53 12.85
N MET A 209 -12.76 -5.29 13.14
CA MET A 209 -14.05 -4.69 12.81
C MET A 209 -13.81 -3.58 11.79
N GLU A 210 -14.52 -3.68 10.68
CA GLU A 210 -14.41 -2.80 9.52
C GLU A 210 -15.75 -2.11 9.28
N SER A 211 -15.73 -0.86 8.84
CA SER A 211 -16.91 -0.10 8.42
C SER A 211 -17.51 -0.65 7.11
N ARG A 212 -18.65 -0.11 6.67
CA ARG A 212 -19.22 -0.42 5.34
C ARG A 212 -18.29 -0.11 4.17
N SER A 213 -17.40 0.86 4.34
CA SER A 213 -16.41 1.23 3.33
C SER A 213 -15.14 0.38 3.40
N LEU A 214 -15.13 -0.65 4.27
CA LEU A 214 -13.95 -1.47 4.56
C LEU A 214 -12.79 -0.68 5.18
N ASP A 215 -13.13 0.39 5.90
CA ASP A 215 -12.17 1.12 6.73
C ASP A 215 -12.11 0.45 8.12
N PRO A 216 -10.91 0.13 8.64
CA PRO A 216 -10.81 -0.50 9.94
C PRO A 216 -11.17 0.49 11.03
N VAL A 217 -11.95 0.03 11.99
CA VAL A 217 -12.34 0.84 13.16
C VAL A 217 -11.84 0.24 14.47
N PHE A 218 -11.60 -1.07 14.49
CA PHE A 218 -11.07 -1.74 15.66
C PHE A 218 -10.29 -2.99 15.26
N ARG A 219 -9.08 -3.16 15.79
CA ARG A 219 -8.23 -4.32 15.53
C ARG A 219 -7.63 -4.87 16.82
N ILE A 220 -7.44 -6.19 16.85
CA ILE A 220 -6.63 -6.85 17.87
C ILE A 220 -5.63 -7.78 17.19
N VAL A 221 -4.36 -7.52 17.42
CA VAL A 221 -3.23 -8.28 16.87
C VAL A 221 -2.48 -8.98 18.01
N TYR A 222 -2.24 -10.28 17.89
CA TYR A 222 -1.50 -11.04 18.90
C TYR A 222 -0.03 -11.25 18.51
N TYR A 223 0.89 -10.90 19.41
CA TYR A 223 2.33 -11.12 19.26
C TYR A 223 2.83 -12.21 20.23
N PRO A 224 2.92 -13.49 19.80
CA PRO A 224 3.23 -14.62 20.69
C PRO A 224 4.60 -14.58 21.37
N HIS A 225 5.57 -13.82 20.84
CA HIS A 225 6.91 -13.75 21.41
C HIS A 225 7.07 -12.68 22.51
N SER A 226 6.16 -11.72 22.59
CA SER A 226 6.13 -10.71 23.66
C SER A 226 5.11 -11.04 24.75
N GLY A 227 4.19 -11.98 24.51
CA GLY A 227 3.05 -12.25 25.40
C GLY A 227 2.02 -11.13 25.43
N VAL A 228 2.13 -10.18 24.48
CA VAL A 228 1.31 -8.97 24.41
C VAL A 228 0.32 -9.10 23.26
N SER A 229 -0.94 -8.85 23.57
CA SER A 229 -1.97 -8.60 22.55
C SER A 229 -2.16 -7.10 22.43
N PHE A 230 -2.06 -6.61 21.21
CA PHE A 230 -2.11 -5.20 20.89
C PHE A 230 -3.49 -4.88 20.31
N GLY A 231 -4.19 -3.94 20.93
CA GLY A 231 -5.47 -3.43 20.45
C GLY A 231 -5.28 -2.07 19.78
N GLU A 232 -5.97 -1.85 18.67
CA GLU A 232 -6.05 -0.55 18.00
C GLU A 232 -7.51 -0.14 17.89
N VAL A 233 -7.82 1.05 18.39
CA VAL A 233 -9.06 1.75 18.07
C VAL A 233 -8.72 2.74 16.97
N ILE A 234 -9.23 2.50 15.77
CA ILE A 234 -8.87 3.25 14.57
C ILE A 234 -9.99 4.25 14.31
N TRP A 235 -9.68 5.52 14.56
CA TRP A 235 -10.61 6.62 14.49
C TRP A 235 -9.82 7.90 14.23
N GLU A 236 -10.35 8.82 13.41
CA GLU A 236 -9.66 10.09 13.14
C GLU A 236 -9.55 10.91 14.43
N ASN A 237 -8.40 10.82 15.11
CA ASN A 237 -8.19 11.44 16.42
C ASN A 237 -8.18 12.96 16.28
N ARG A 238 -9.25 13.60 16.77
CA ARG A 238 -9.39 15.06 16.84
C ARG A 238 -9.34 15.61 18.26
N GLU A 239 -9.18 14.75 19.26
CA GLU A 239 -9.47 15.06 20.66
C GLU A 239 -8.22 15.16 21.55
N PHE A 240 -7.16 14.40 21.25
CA PHE A 240 -5.96 14.34 22.11
C PHE A 240 -4.70 14.75 21.36
N PRO A 241 -3.78 15.51 22.00
CA PRO A 241 -2.46 15.78 21.45
C PRO A 241 -1.62 14.49 21.39
N PRO A 242 -0.60 14.41 20.51
CA PRO A 242 0.32 13.26 20.45
C PRO A 242 0.96 12.99 21.81
N GLY A 243 1.06 11.72 22.21
CA GLY A 243 1.57 11.30 23.51
C GLY A 243 0.88 10.04 24.04
N GLN A 244 0.72 9.93 25.35
CA GLN A 244 -0.03 8.85 26.00
C GLN A 244 -1.26 9.39 26.73
N THR A 245 -2.33 8.59 26.75
CA THR A 245 -3.57 8.90 27.48
C THR A 245 -4.12 7.65 28.17
N ASP A 246 -4.90 7.84 29.23
CA ASP A 246 -5.60 6.75 29.91
C ASP A 246 -7.04 6.67 29.34
N LEU A 247 -7.43 5.47 28.90
CA LEU A 247 -8.77 5.19 28.36
C LEU A 247 -9.47 4.11 29.19
N THR A 248 -10.79 4.08 29.13
CA THR A 248 -11.60 3.01 29.73
C THR A 248 -12.29 2.22 28.63
N LEU A 249 -12.04 0.92 28.60
CA LEU A 249 -12.78 -0.04 27.78
C LEU A 249 -14.03 -0.46 28.54
N VAL A 250 -15.20 -0.35 27.92
CA VAL A 250 -16.50 -0.63 28.55
C VAL A 250 -17.23 -1.70 27.74
N PHE A 251 -17.72 -2.72 28.43
CA PHE A 251 -18.43 -3.87 27.86
C PHE A 251 -19.82 -3.94 28.46
N GLU A 252 -20.82 -3.58 27.65
CA GLU A 252 -22.19 -3.56 28.13
C GLU A 252 -22.88 -4.90 27.88
N ARG A 253 -23.68 -5.33 28.86
CA ARG A 253 -24.49 -6.56 28.81
C ARG A 253 -25.93 -6.23 29.20
N ARG A 254 -26.89 -6.77 28.45
CA ARG A 254 -28.30 -6.45 28.67
C ARG A 254 -28.77 -6.92 30.05
N GLY A 255 -29.15 -5.97 30.90
CA GLY A 255 -29.66 -6.25 32.25
C GLY A 255 -28.60 -6.64 33.27
N GLU A 256 -27.32 -6.40 32.97
CA GLU A 256 -26.18 -6.59 33.87
C GLU A 256 -25.38 -5.29 34.00
N GLU A 257 -24.61 -5.16 35.09
CA GLU A 257 -23.66 -4.06 35.25
C GLU A 257 -22.54 -4.15 34.19
N PRO A 258 -22.12 -3.03 33.59
CA PRO A 258 -21.02 -3.01 32.63
C PRO A 258 -19.72 -3.53 33.23
N VAL A 259 -18.99 -4.34 32.45
CA VAL A 259 -17.61 -4.71 32.77
C VAL A 259 -16.70 -3.66 32.16
N TRP A 260 -15.65 -3.26 32.86
CA TRP A 260 -14.74 -2.26 32.35
C TRP A 260 -13.29 -2.56 32.71
N ALA A 261 -12.37 -2.03 31.89
CA ALA A 261 -10.94 -2.12 32.12
C ALA A 261 -10.27 -0.79 31.74
N ARG A 262 -9.36 -0.31 32.59
CA ARG A 262 -8.52 0.85 32.25
C ARG A 262 -7.28 0.41 31.51
N ILE A 263 -6.93 1.16 30.48
CA ILE A 263 -5.76 0.93 29.64
C ILE A 263 -4.96 2.23 29.52
N ARG A 264 -3.67 2.08 29.24
CA ARG A 264 -2.84 3.17 28.77
C ARG A 264 -2.68 3.03 27.27
N ALA A 265 -3.01 4.08 26.54
CA ALA A 265 -2.96 4.10 25.09
C ALA A 265 -1.97 5.15 24.58
N ASP A 266 -1.22 4.78 23.55
CA ASP A 266 -0.46 5.70 22.71
C ASP A 266 -1.41 6.40 21.74
N VAL A 267 -1.30 7.72 21.66
CA VAL A 267 -2.14 8.58 20.83
C VAL A 267 -1.48 8.74 19.46
N GLU A 268 -2.10 8.17 18.44
CA GLU A 268 -1.66 8.30 17.05
C GLU A 268 -2.52 9.31 16.29
N ARG A 269 -2.08 9.65 15.06
CA ARG A 269 -2.85 10.53 14.18
C ARG A 269 -4.22 9.93 13.84
N ASN A 270 -4.29 8.60 13.73
CA ASN A 270 -5.45 7.88 13.21
C ASN A 270 -6.07 6.93 14.24
N GLY A 271 -5.80 7.13 15.53
CA GLY A 271 -6.42 6.31 16.56
C GLY A 271 -5.64 6.23 17.87
N TYR A 272 -5.94 5.16 18.62
CA TYR A 272 -5.35 4.84 19.91
C TYR A 272 -4.85 3.40 19.90
N ALA A 273 -3.57 3.25 20.19
CA ALA A 273 -2.85 1.98 20.24
C ALA A 273 -2.65 1.60 21.71
N PHE A 274 -2.94 0.36 22.11
CA PHE A 274 -2.79 -0.05 23.51
C PHE A 274 -2.47 -1.53 23.66
N ASP A 275 -1.77 -1.84 24.75
CA ASP A 275 -1.60 -3.22 25.19
C ASP A 275 -2.86 -3.67 25.95
N LEU A 276 -3.37 -4.84 25.60
CA LEU A 276 -4.41 -5.47 26.40
C LEU A 276 -3.83 -5.89 27.76
N PRO A 277 -4.62 -5.80 28.85
CA PRO A 277 -4.14 -6.03 30.21
C PRO A 277 -3.33 -7.33 30.32
N ALA A 278 -2.06 -7.18 30.71
CA ALA A 278 -1.05 -8.24 30.70
C ALA A 278 -0.92 -8.94 32.06
N ASP A 279 -2.02 -9.29 32.72
CA ASP A 279 -2.04 -10.28 33.80
C ASP A 279 -1.99 -11.72 33.26
N GLY A 280 -1.12 -11.95 32.26
CA GLY A 280 -0.89 -13.23 31.60
C GLY A 280 -2.07 -13.68 30.71
N ALA A 281 -2.12 -14.98 30.40
CA ALA A 281 -3.19 -15.60 29.60
C ALA A 281 -4.61 -15.29 30.13
N SER A 282 -4.74 -14.97 31.41
CA SER A 282 -6.01 -14.64 32.05
C SER A 282 -6.59 -13.28 31.65
N GLY A 283 -5.76 -12.26 31.41
CA GLY A 283 -6.22 -10.91 31.02
C GLY A 283 -6.83 -10.89 29.62
N LEU A 284 -6.17 -11.56 28.68
CA LEU A 284 -6.64 -11.72 27.31
C LEU A 284 -7.93 -12.58 27.24
N GLU A 285 -7.97 -13.68 27.99
CA GLU A 285 -9.17 -14.51 28.08
C GLU A 285 -10.34 -13.76 28.72
N THR A 286 -10.07 -12.94 29.74
CA THR A 286 -11.09 -12.12 30.40
C THR A 286 -11.61 -11.03 29.46
N PHE A 287 -10.72 -10.36 28.73
CA PHE A 287 -11.10 -9.38 27.71
C PHE A 287 -12.02 -10.03 26.67
N PHE A 288 -11.60 -11.15 26.07
CA PHE A 288 -12.39 -11.76 25.01
C PHE A 288 -13.65 -12.45 25.52
N ALA A 289 -13.68 -12.89 26.78
CA ALA A 289 -14.92 -13.31 27.43
C ALA A 289 -15.89 -12.12 27.55
N ALA A 290 -15.41 -10.97 28.05
CA ALA A 290 -16.23 -9.76 28.12
C ALA A 290 -16.71 -9.33 26.73
N PHE A 291 -15.81 -9.31 25.74
CA PHE A 291 -16.10 -8.94 24.35
C PHE A 291 -17.09 -9.91 23.67
N ALA A 292 -16.95 -11.23 23.85
CA ALA A 292 -17.81 -12.21 23.21
C ALA A 292 -19.26 -12.18 23.73
N TYR A 293 -19.45 -11.84 25.01
CA TYR A 293 -20.76 -11.81 25.66
C TYR A 293 -21.39 -10.42 25.78
N ALA A 294 -20.63 -9.36 25.46
CA ALA A 294 -21.16 -8.02 25.39
C ALA A 294 -21.99 -7.79 24.13
N HIS A 295 -22.94 -6.86 24.23
CA HIS A 295 -23.71 -6.39 23.07
C HIS A 295 -23.16 -5.09 22.49
N GLU A 296 -22.52 -4.28 23.34
CA GLU A 296 -21.87 -3.03 22.99
C GLU A 296 -20.47 -2.99 23.62
N PHE A 297 -19.52 -2.42 22.88
CA PHE A 297 -18.15 -2.21 23.27
C PHE A 297 -17.80 -0.73 23.08
N GLY A 298 -17.66 -0.03 24.20
CA GLY A 298 -17.34 1.39 24.26
C GLY A 298 -15.90 1.66 24.65
N VAL A 299 -15.40 2.81 24.21
CA VAL A 299 -14.14 3.41 24.68
C VAL A 299 -14.44 4.80 25.20
N GLU A 300 -14.05 5.05 26.44
CA GLU A 300 -14.26 6.32 27.12
C GLU A 300 -12.94 6.99 27.49
N ASP A 301 -12.95 8.32 27.54
CA ASP A 301 -11.85 9.10 28.08
C ASP A 301 -11.79 9.07 29.61
N PHE A 302 -10.78 9.72 30.19
CA PHE A 302 -10.61 9.81 31.65
C PHE A 302 -11.77 10.52 32.40
N ALA A 303 -12.63 11.25 31.68
CA ALA A 303 -13.79 11.93 32.22
C ALA A 303 -15.09 11.12 32.05
N GLY A 304 -15.03 9.91 31.49
CA GLY A 304 -16.19 9.06 31.21
C GLY A 304 -16.99 9.51 30.00
N ARG A 305 -16.38 10.28 29.08
CA ARG A 305 -17.01 10.64 27.81
C ARG A 305 -16.72 9.56 26.78
N THR A 306 -17.77 9.05 26.16
CA THR A 306 -17.67 8.08 25.07
C THR A 306 -16.96 8.69 23.87
N ILE A 307 -15.83 8.10 23.49
CA ILE A 307 -15.07 8.41 22.27
C ILE A 307 -15.68 7.62 21.10
N VAL A 308 -15.89 6.32 21.33
CA VAL A 308 -16.51 5.43 20.34
C VAL A 308 -17.31 4.34 21.03
N ASP A 309 -18.34 3.87 20.35
CA ASP A 309 -19.19 2.77 20.80
C ASP A 309 -19.54 1.86 19.62
N TYR A 310 -19.31 0.57 19.78
CA TYR A 310 -19.44 -0.45 18.75
C TYR A 310 -20.49 -1.48 19.14
N SER A 311 -21.49 -1.69 18.28
CA SER A 311 -22.36 -2.86 18.38
C SER A 311 -21.55 -4.13 18.10
N LEU A 312 -21.53 -5.05 19.06
CA LEU A 312 -20.89 -6.37 18.96
C LEU A 312 -21.81 -7.44 18.36
N ALA A 313 -23.02 -7.08 17.94
CA ALA A 313 -23.88 -8.03 17.26
C ALA A 313 -23.19 -8.60 16.00
N GLY A 314 -23.16 -9.93 15.90
CA GLY A 314 -22.48 -10.65 14.82
C GLY A 314 -21.00 -10.96 15.05
N SER A 315 -20.37 -10.44 16.12
CA SER A 315 -18.94 -10.64 16.39
C SER A 315 -18.60 -12.02 16.98
N LEU A 316 -19.55 -12.67 17.66
CA LEU A 316 -19.32 -13.88 18.45
C LEU A 316 -18.50 -14.96 17.72
N ARG A 317 -18.90 -15.29 16.48
CA ARG A 317 -18.22 -16.32 15.69
C ARG A 317 -16.77 -15.95 15.36
N ALA A 318 -16.52 -14.68 15.04
CA ALA A 318 -15.17 -14.19 14.78
C ALA A 318 -14.32 -14.22 16.06
N THR A 319 -14.89 -13.76 17.18
CA THR A 319 -14.22 -13.80 18.49
C THR A 319 -13.86 -15.23 18.91
N GLU A 320 -14.79 -16.18 18.80
CA GLU A 320 -14.53 -17.60 19.11
C GLU A 320 -13.45 -18.22 18.22
N GLN A 321 -13.49 -17.92 16.90
CA GLN A 321 -12.46 -18.38 15.97
C GLN A 321 -11.09 -17.81 16.32
N PHE A 322 -11.01 -16.52 16.66
CA PHE A 322 -9.76 -15.89 17.07
C PHE A 322 -9.21 -16.51 18.35
N MET A 323 -10.04 -16.68 19.38
CA MET A 323 -9.65 -17.31 20.64
C MET A 323 -9.19 -18.76 20.46
N THR A 324 -9.81 -19.51 19.55
CA THR A 324 -9.39 -20.86 19.21
C THR A 324 -7.97 -20.89 18.63
N LEU A 325 -7.66 -19.95 17.74
CA LEU A 325 -6.33 -19.83 17.14
C LEU A 325 -5.25 -19.43 18.16
N LEU A 326 -5.64 -18.62 19.17
CA LEU A 326 -4.73 -18.24 20.26
C LEU A 326 -4.41 -19.42 21.18
N ARG A 327 -5.36 -20.34 21.42
CA ARG A 327 -5.16 -21.51 22.27
C ARG A 327 -4.40 -22.67 21.62
N GLN A 328 -4.29 -22.67 20.29
CA GLN A 328 -3.64 -23.74 19.51
C GLN A 328 -2.11 -23.56 19.36
N ARG A 329 -1.52 -22.52 19.95
CA ARG A 329 -0.10 -22.19 19.84
C ARG A 329 0.53 -22.07 21.22
#